data_AF-A0A9Q0UTG2-F1
#
_entry.id   AF-A0A9Q0UTG2-F1
#
_cell.length_a   1.000
_cell.length_b   1.000
_cell.length_c   1.000
_cell.angle_alpha   90.00
_cell.angle_beta   90.00
_cell.angle_gamma   90.00
#
_symmetry.space_group_name_H-M   'P 1'
#
loop_
_entity.id
_entity.type
_entity.pdbx_description
1 polymer ?
#
loop_
_entity_poly.entity_id
_entity_poly.type
_entity_poly.pdbx_seq_one_letter_code
_entity_poly.pdbx_strand_id
1 'polypeptide(L)'
;MHTASDKPAGESSREYMMGFVMTLGAAALYGFILPLVELTYKKSRQEISYTLVMEIQMIMCLLATVFCTVGMLINKDFQAIPREARDFELGDAKYYHVVVWSAVIWQCFFLGAIGVIFCASSLLSGILIALLLPATEILAVVFFQEKFQAEKGVALSLSLWGFASYFYGEMKENKKKKLAAPQTLMPPSNNPVGNA
;
A
#
# COMPACT_ATOMS: atom_id res chain seq x y z
N MET A 1 -19.43 25.24 -10.85
CA MET A 1 -19.40 24.71 -9.47
C MET A 1 -20.69 23.92 -9.25
N HIS A 2 -20.66 22.62 -9.54
CA HIS A 2 -21.78 21.71 -9.29
C HIS A 2 -21.33 20.68 -8.26
N THR A 3 -21.25 21.09 -6.99
CA THR A 3 -21.09 20.15 -5.88
C THR A 3 -22.47 19.55 -5.59
N ALA A 4 -22.97 18.74 -6.54
CA ALA A 4 -23.93 17.72 -6.16
C ALA A 4 -23.16 16.82 -5.21
N SER A 5 -23.45 16.98 -3.92
CA SER A 5 -22.79 16.31 -2.81
C SER A 5 -22.47 14.87 -3.19
N ASP A 6 -21.22 14.43 -3.07
CA ASP A 6 -20.75 13.02 -3.12
C ASP A 6 -21.31 12.20 -1.94
N LYS A 7 -22.55 12.52 -1.55
CA LYS A 7 -23.27 11.91 -0.46
C LYS A 7 -23.99 10.69 -1.04
N PRO A 8 -23.73 9.47 -0.54
CA PRO A 8 -24.49 8.30 -0.91
C PRO A 8 -25.98 8.55 -0.66
N ALA A 9 -26.84 8.13 -1.59
CA ALA A 9 -28.28 8.30 -1.45
C ALA A 9 -28.76 7.55 -0.20
N GLY A 10 -29.28 8.26 0.79
CA GLY A 10 -29.87 7.68 2.01
C GLY A 10 -29.10 7.87 3.31
N GLU A 11 -27.86 8.35 3.30
CA GLU A 11 -27.09 8.56 4.55
C GLU A 11 -27.39 9.91 5.22
N SER A 12 -27.20 10.00 6.53
CA SER A 12 -27.23 11.30 7.22
C SER A 12 -25.92 12.06 7.02
N SER A 13 -25.95 13.39 7.04
CA SER A 13 -24.72 14.20 6.91
C SER A 13 -23.71 13.96 8.05
N ARG A 14 -24.17 13.38 9.16
CA ARG A 14 -23.37 13.03 10.32
C ARG A 14 -22.57 11.74 10.11
N GLU A 15 -23.18 10.73 9.49
CA GLU A 15 -22.50 9.46 9.14
C GLU A 15 -21.41 9.71 8.11
N TYR A 16 -21.72 10.49 7.07
CA TYR A 16 -20.73 10.90 6.06
C TYR A 16 -19.52 11.62 6.70
N MET A 17 -19.76 12.59 7.59
CA MET A 17 -18.69 13.31 8.29
C MET A 17 -17.88 12.38 9.20
N MET A 18 -18.53 11.42 9.86
CA MET A 18 -17.85 10.44 10.71
C MET A 18 -16.94 9.52 9.88
N GLY A 19 -17.41 9.03 8.73
CA GLY A 19 -16.61 8.23 7.79
C GLY A 19 -15.41 9.01 7.23
N PHE A 20 -15.60 10.30 6.94
CA PHE A 20 -14.51 11.18 6.49
C PHE A 20 -13.42 11.35 7.56
N VAL A 21 -13.80 11.64 8.81
CA VAL A 21 -12.85 11.78 9.92
C VAL A 21 -12.15 10.46 10.21
N MET A 22 -12.86 9.34 10.13
CA MET A 22 -12.27 8.00 10.31
C MET A 22 -11.23 7.70 9.23
N THR A 23 -11.51 8.04 7.97
CA THR A 23 -10.57 7.90 6.84
C THR A 23 -9.33 8.76 7.03
N LEU A 24 -9.49 10.02 7.46
CA LEU A 24 -8.35 10.90 7.78
C LEU A 24 -7.49 10.34 8.92
N GLY A 25 -8.13 9.83 9.98
CA GLY A 25 -7.43 9.18 11.09
C GLY A 25 -6.63 7.96 10.63
N ALA A 26 -7.22 7.11 9.79
CA ALA A 26 -6.55 5.96 9.21
C ALA A 26 -5.35 6.36 8.33
N ALA A 27 -5.50 7.38 7.48
CA ALA A 27 -4.43 7.91 6.65
C ALA A 27 -3.28 8.48 7.49
N ALA A 28 -3.58 9.20 8.57
CA ALA A 28 -2.59 9.74 9.49
C ALA A 28 -1.82 8.62 10.23
N LEU A 29 -2.53 7.59 10.70
CA LEU A 29 -1.92 6.40 11.29
C LEU A 29 -0.98 5.70 10.31
N TYR A 30 -1.43 5.47 9.08
CA TYR A 30 -0.60 4.84 8.04
C TYR A 30 0.63 5.69 7.70
N GLY A 31 0.45 7.02 7.59
CA GLY A 31 1.53 7.97 7.38
C GLY A 31 2.54 8.03 8.53
N PHE A 32 2.13 7.69 9.76
CA PHE A 32 2.99 7.65 10.94
C PHE A 32 3.71 6.30 11.12
N ILE A 33 3.09 5.20 10.73
CA ILE A 33 3.70 3.86 10.76
C ILE A 33 4.97 3.82 9.91
N LEU A 34 4.97 4.49 8.75
CA LEU A 34 6.12 4.53 7.83
C LEU A 34 7.41 5.10 8.49
N PRO A 35 7.41 6.31 9.09
CA PRO A 35 8.55 6.83 9.87
C PRO A 35 8.95 5.96 11.05
N LEU A 36 8.00 5.36 11.77
CA LEU A 36 8.30 4.48 12.91
C LEU A 36 9.05 3.22 12.48
N VAL A 37 8.64 2.63 11.35
CA VAL A 37 9.31 1.48 10.74
C VAL A 37 10.73 1.87 10.30
N GLU A 38 10.91 3.02 9.65
CA GLU A 38 12.24 3.52 9.27
C GLU A 38 13.14 3.78 10.50
N LEU A 39 12.60 4.37 11.57
CA LEU A 39 13.31 4.59 12.84
C LEU A 39 13.72 3.27 13.49
N THR A 40 12.83 2.27 13.48
CA THR A 40 13.09 0.94 14.02
C THR A 40 14.22 0.26 13.25
N TYR A 41 14.22 0.36 11.92
CA TYR A 41 15.32 -0.14 11.08
C TYR A 41 16.65 0.58 11.35
N LYS A 42 16.64 1.92 11.43
CA LYS A 42 17.85 2.70 11.78
C LYS A 42 18.39 2.36 13.16
N LYS A 43 17.52 2.11 14.13
CA LYS A 43 17.89 1.80 15.52
C LYS A 43 18.40 0.36 15.66
N SER A 44 17.85 -0.59 14.90
CA SER A 44 18.16 -2.02 15.02
C SER A 44 19.53 -2.41 14.44
N ARG A 45 20.13 -1.62 13.53
CA ARG A 45 21.44 -1.93 12.88
C ARG A 45 21.51 -3.33 12.23
N GLN A 46 20.39 -4.05 12.11
CA GLN A 46 20.31 -5.35 11.46
C GLN A 46 20.30 -5.16 9.95
N GLU A 47 21.09 -5.97 9.25
CA GLU A 47 20.91 -6.15 7.81
C GLU A 47 19.46 -6.57 7.55
N ILE A 48 18.79 -5.88 6.61
CA ILE A 48 17.42 -6.19 6.22
C ILE A 48 17.45 -7.56 5.52
N SER A 49 17.37 -8.62 6.32
CA SER A 49 17.28 -10.00 5.85
C SER A 49 15.82 -10.33 5.59
N TYR A 50 15.56 -11.02 4.48
CA TYR A 50 14.22 -11.39 4.03
C TYR A 50 13.42 -12.17 5.06
N THR A 51 14.08 -13.07 5.77
CA THR A 51 13.48 -13.87 6.83
C THR A 51 12.85 -12.98 7.90
N LEU A 52 13.51 -11.88 8.25
CA LEU A 52 13.03 -10.94 9.26
C LEU A 52 11.79 -10.16 8.78
N VAL A 53 11.74 -9.77 7.50
CA VAL A 53 10.57 -9.09 6.92
C VAL A 53 9.36 -10.03 6.85
N MET A 54 9.58 -11.28 6.43
CA MET A 54 8.52 -12.30 6.39
C MET A 54 8.02 -12.68 7.79
N GLU A 55 8.92 -12.75 8.77
CA GLU A 55 8.59 -13.03 10.18
C GLU A 55 7.79 -11.87 10.78
N ILE A 56 8.21 -10.62 10.57
CA ILE A 56 7.45 -9.44 11.00
C ILE A 56 6.09 -9.39 10.31
N GLN A 57 6.00 -9.67 9.00
CA GLN A 57 4.71 -9.74 8.31
C GLN A 57 3.81 -10.81 8.91
N MET A 58 4.32 -12.02 9.16
CA MET A 58 3.52 -13.08 9.76
C MET A 58 2.96 -12.63 11.11
N ILE A 59 3.80 -12.06 11.96
CA ILE A 59 3.39 -11.55 13.28
C ILE A 59 2.37 -10.42 13.12
N MET A 60 2.58 -9.48 12.20
CA MET A 60 1.62 -8.40 11.93
C MET A 60 0.28 -8.95 11.45
N CYS A 61 0.26 -9.92 10.53
CA CYS A 61 -0.96 -10.56 10.05
C CYS A 61 -1.70 -11.28 11.19
N LEU A 62 -0.97 -11.98 12.07
CA LEU A 62 -1.57 -12.67 13.22
C LEU A 62 -2.17 -11.67 14.21
N LEU A 63 -1.43 -10.62 14.57
CA LEU A 63 -1.91 -9.56 15.46
C LEU A 63 -3.10 -8.80 14.87
N ALA A 64 -3.04 -8.47 13.57
CA ALA A 64 -4.14 -7.84 12.84
C ALA A 64 -5.38 -8.75 12.83
N THR A 65 -5.22 -10.05 12.57
CA THR A 65 -6.33 -11.01 12.58
C THR A 65 -6.99 -11.07 13.96
N VAL A 66 -6.20 -11.16 15.03
CA VAL A 66 -6.72 -11.15 16.41
C VAL A 66 -7.44 -9.83 16.70
N PHE A 67 -6.83 -8.69 16.37
CA PHE A 67 -7.43 -7.38 16.58
C PHE A 67 -8.75 -7.21 15.82
N CYS A 68 -8.79 -7.56 14.53
CA CYS A 68 -10.00 -7.54 13.71
C CYS A 68 -11.06 -8.51 14.24
N THR A 69 -10.67 -9.70 14.69
CA THR A 69 -11.61 -10.69 15.27
C THR A 69 -12.25 -10.16 16.54
N VAL A 70 -11.47 -9.53 17.41
CA VAL A 70 -11.98 -8.89 18.63
C VAL A 70 -12.89 -7.71 18.28
N GLY A 71 -12.51 -6.87 17.32
CA GLY A 71 -13.34 -5.76 16.83
C GLY A 71 -14.69 -6.24 16.28
N MET A 72 -14.66 -7.26 15.41
CA MET A 72 -15.87 -7.88 14.86
C MET A 72 -16.75 -8.51 15.95
N LEU A 73 -16.14 -9.10 16.97
CA LEU A 73 -16.87 -9.68 18.10
C LEU A 73 -17.58 -8.60 18.94
N ILE A 74 -16.91 -7.47 19.22
CA ILE A 74 -17.47 -6.35 19.97
C ILE A 74 -18.61 -5.68 19.18
N ASN A 75 -18.41 -5.48 17.87
CA ASN A 75 -19.40 -4.84 16.99
C ASN A 75 -20.56 -5.77 16.60
N LYS A 76 -20.46 -7.07 16.92
CA LYS A 76 -21.42 -8.12 16.53
C LYS A 76 -21.52 -8.33 15.01
N ASP A 77 -20.43 -8.07 14.29
CA ASP A 77 -20.36 -8.21 12.83
C ASP A 77 -20.62 -9.66 12.41
N PHE A 78 -20.21 -10.65 13.22
CA PHE A 78 -20.53 -12.07 12.97
C PHE A 78 -22.03 -12.38 12.90
N GLN A 79 -22.87 -11.58 13.58
CA GLN A 79 -24.32 -11.68 13.52
C GLN A 79 -24.91 -10.91 12.33
N ALA A 80 -24.19 -9.89 11.83
CA ALA A 80 -24.58 -9.09 10.68
C ALA A 80 -24.27 -9.79 9.34
N ILE A 81 -23.16 -10.52 9.23
CA ILE A 81 -22.75 -11.26 8.00
C ILE A 81 -23.89 -12.10 7.37
N PRO A 82 -24.63 -12.96 8.11
CA PRO A 82 -25.71 -13.74 7.49
C PRO A 82 -26.90 -12.87 7.07
N ARG A 83 -27.09 -11.71 7.69
CA ARG A 83 -28.12 -10.74 7.26
C ARG A 83 -27.67 -10.03 5.98
N GLU A 84 -26.43 -9.56 5.93
CA GLU A 84 -25.85 -8.96 4.71
C GLU A 84 -25.86 -9.92 3.53
N ALA A 85 -25.56 -11.20 3.76
CA ALA A 85 -25.62 -12.22 2.72
C ALA A 85 -27.03 -12.37 2.12
N ARG A 86 -28.07 -12.30 2.97
CA ARG A 86 -29.49 -12.39 2.54
C ARG A 86 -29.99 -11.13 1.84
N ASP A 87 -29.49 -9.98 2.26
CA ASP A 87 -29.82 -8.68 1.67
C ASP A 87 -28.97 -8.39 0.41
N PHE A 88 -28.02 -9.27 0.05
CA PHE A 88 -27.18 -9.14 -1.13
C PHE A 88 -27.98 -9.41 -2.41
N GLU A 89 -28.10 -8.41 -3.28
CA GLU A 89 -28.93 -8.44 -4.50
C GLU A 89 -28.62 -9.63 -5.43
N LEU A 90 -27.39 -10.13 -5.40
CA LEU A 90 -26.92 -11.22 -6.26
C LEU A 90 -27.10 -12.62 -5.61
N GLY A 91 -27.54 -12.69 -4.36
CA GLY A 91 -27.85 -13.89 -3.57
C GLY A 91 -26.74 -14.34 -2.61
N ASP A 92 -27.13 -15.05 -1.54
CA ASP A 92 -26.28 -15.47 -0.41
C ASP A 92 -25.00 -16.18 -0.85
N ALA A 93 -25.11 -17.15 -1.76
CA ALA A 93 -23.96 -17.92 -2.22
C ALA A 93 -22.91 -17.06 -2.93
N LYS A 94 -23.36 -16.04 -3.70
CA LYS A 94 -22.46 -15.13 -4.40
C LYS A 94 -21.83 -14.12 -3.45
N TYR A 95 -22.53 -13.70 -2.40
CA TYR A 95 -21.94 -12.88 -1.34
C TYR A 95 -20.71 -13.57 -0.74
N TYR A 96 -20.85 -14.81 -0.27
CA TYR A 96 -19.73 -15.56 0.30
C TYR A 96 -18.61 -15.77 -0.72
N HIS A 97 -18.96 -16.05 -1.98
CA HIS A 97 -17.97 -16.20 -3.04
C HIS A 97 -17.18 -14.91 -3.26
N VAL A 98 -17.83 -13.75 -3.33
CA VAL A 98 -17.18 -12.44 -3.48
C VAL A 98 -16.29 -12.14 -2.28
N VAL A 99 -16.77 -12.36 -1.06
CA VAL A 99 -16.00 -12.13 0.17
C VAL A 99 -14.76 -13.02 0.23
N VAL A 100 -14.90 -14.32 -0.03
CA VAL A 100 -13.78 -15.27 0.00
C VAL A 100 -12.76 -14.96 -1.09
N TRP A 101 -13.19 -14.75 -2.35
CA TRP A 101 -12.27 -14.43 -3.43
C TRP A 101 -11.59 -13.08 -3.23
N SER A 102 -12.30 -12.08 -2.70
CA SER A 102 -11.71 -10.80 -2.33
C SER A 102 -10.60 -10.99 -1.29
N ALA A 103 -10.86 -11.75 -0.22
CA ALA A 103 -9.86 -12.04 0.81
C ALA A 103 -8.63 -12.76 0.23
N VAL A 104 -8.83 -13.74 -0.66
CA VAL A 104 -7.73 -14.45 -1.33
C VAL A 104 -6.90 -13.50 -2.21
N ILE A 105 -7.55 -12.66 -3.02
CA ILE A 105 -6.87 -11.69 -3.89
C ILE A 105 -6.05 -10.70 -3.06
N TRP A 106 -6.64 -10.16 -1.98
CA TRP A 106 -5.96 -9.26 -1.05
C TRP A 106 -4.74 -9.93 -0.41
N GLN A 107 -4.85 -11.18 0.02
CA GLN A 107 -3.74 -11.90 0.62
C GLN A 107 -2.62 -12.17 -0.39
N CYS A 108 -2.97 -12.58 -1.61
CA CYS A 108 -2.01 -12.75 -2.71
C CYS A 108 -1.31 -11.45 -3.08
N PHE A 109 -2.03 -10.31 -3.05
CA PHE A 109 -1.45 -9.00 -3.29
C PHE A 109 -0.40 -8.64 -2.23
N PHE A 110 -0.71 -8.81 -0.94
CA PHE A 110 0.25 -8.55 0.13
C PHE A 110 1.48 -9.46 0.05
N LEU A 111 1.28 -10.76 -0.21
CA LEU A 111 2.39 -11.69 -0.42
C LEU A 111 3.23 -11.31 -1.65
N GLY A 112 2.59 -10.91 -2.75
CA GLY A 112 3.25 -10.46 -3.97
C GLY A 112 4.07 -9.19 -3.74
N ALA A 113 3.52 -8.21 -3.03
CA ALA A 113 4.23 -7.00 -2.65
C ALA A 113 5.51 -7.35 -1.87
N ILE A 114 5.40 -8.18 -0.84
CA ILE A 114 6.56 -8.59 -0.03
C ILE A 114 7.57 -9.40 -0.84
N GLY A 115 7.11 -10.28 -1.75
CA GLY A 115 7.96 -11.01 -2.68
C GLY A 115 8.76 -10.10 -3.61
N VAL A 116 8.17 -8.98 -4.07
CA VAL A 116 8.88 -7.97 -4.88
C VAL A 116 9.88 -7.17 -4.05
N ILE A 117 9.51 -6.79 -2.82
CA ILE A 117 10.42 -6.13 -1.87
C ILE A 117 11.67 -6.99 -1.68
N PHE A 118 11.48 -8.30 -1.60
CA PHE A 118 12.55 -9.28 -1.46
C PHE A 118 13.43 -9.43 -2.69
N CYS A 119 12.82 -9.76 -3.84
CA CYS A 119 13.59 -10.08 -5.04
C CYS A 119 14.36 -8.87 -5.61
N ALA A 120 13.94 -7.65 -5.28
CA ALA A 120 14.55 -6.46 -5.83
C ALA A 120 14.75 -5.32 -4.82
N SER A 121 13.67 -4.68 -4.36
CA SER A 121 13.73 -3.60 -3.36
C SER A 121 12.33 -3.12 -2.94
N SER A 122 12.26 -2.48 -1.77
CA SER A 122 11.06 -1.74 -1.32
C SER A 122 10.64 -0.65 -2.29
N LEU A 123 11.61 0.02 -2.92
CA LEU A 123 11.36 0.99 -3.98
C LEU A 123 10.59 0.33 -5.13
N LEU A 124 11.10 -0.77 -5.70
CA LEU A 124 10.45 -1.51 -6.81
C LEU A 124 9.03 -1.98 -6.50
N SER A 125 8.78 -2.44 -5.27
CA SER A 125 7.43 -2.78 -4.82
C SER A 125 6.51 -1.56 -4.79
N GLY A 126 6.99 -0.42 -4.30
CA GLY A 126 6.26 0.83 -4.33
C GLY A 126 5.93 1.26 -5.77
N ILE A 127 6.88 1.11 -6.70
CA ILE A 127 6.65 1.39 -8.14
C ILE A 127 5.51 0.53 -8.68
N LEU A 128 5.59 -0.78 -8.44
CA LEU A 128 4.61 -1.73 -8.99
C LEU A 128 3.21 -1.48 -8.41
N ILE A 129 3.08 -1.28 -7.10
CA ILE A 129 1.79 -0.97 -6.47
C ILE A 129 1.19 0.32 -7.04
N ALA A 130 2.01 1.36 -7.24
CA ALA A 130 1.53 2.61 -7.76
C ALA A 130 1.25 2.59 -9.28
N LEU A 131 1.84 1.66 -10.04
CA LEU A 131 1.42 1.37 -11.41
C LEU A 131 0.13 0.54 -11.47
N LEU A 132 -0.12 -0.30 -10.46
CA LEU A 132 -1.37 -1.04 -10.35
C LEU A 132 -2.57 -0.10 -10.12
N LEU A 133 -2.40 1.00 -9.38
CA LEU A 133 -3.47 1.98 -9.11
C LEU A 133 -4.13 2.55 -10.41
N PRO A 134 -3.41 3.19 -11.33
CA PRO A 134 -4.01 3.68 -12.58
C PRO A 134 -4.48 2.53 -13.46
N ALA A 135 -3.84 1.36 -13.41
CA ALA A 135 -4.30 0.19 -14.15
C ALA A 135 -5.68 -0.29 -13.65
N THR A 136 -5.92 -0.31 -12.33
CA THR A 136 -7.22 -0.68 -11.75
C THR A 136 -8.31 0.33 -12.11
N GLU A 137 -7.99 1.62 -12.15
CA GLU A 137 -8.93 2.67 -12.57
C GLU A 137 -9.33 2.50 -14.04
N ILE A 138 -8.37 2.26 -14.94
CA ILE A 138 -8.65 1.98 -16.36
C ILE A 138 -9.52 0.73 -16.50
N LEU A 139 -9.20 -0.33 -15.74
CA LEU A 139 -9.98 -1.58 -15.77
C LEU A 139 -11.41 -1.35 -15.29
N ALA A 140 -11.60 -0.53 -14.26
CA ALA A 140 -12.92 -0.18 -13.75
C ALA A 140 -13.75 0.55 -14.82
N VAL A 141 -13.16 1.52 -15.53
CA VAL A 141 -13.83 2.23 -16.63
C VAL A 141 -14.23 1.28 -17.76
N VAL A 142 -13.34 0.38 -18.17
CA VAL A 142 -13.58 -0.54 -19.28
C VAL A 142 -14.66 -1.57 -18.95
N PHE A 143 -14.60 -2.19 -17.77
CA PHE A 143 -15.51 -3.27 -17.39
C PHE A 143 -16.86 -2.78 -16.85
N PHE A 144 -16.87 -1.75 -16.00
CA PHE A 144 -18.11 -1.26 -15.38
C PHE A 144 -18.81 -0.17 -16.21
N GLN A 145 -18.20 0.27 -17.33
CA GLN A 145 -18.73 1.33 -18.19
C GLN A 145 -19.17 2.56 -17.36
N GLU A 146 -18.43 2.86 -16.29
CA GLU A 146 -18.77 3.93 -15.37
C GLU A 146 -18.66 5.28 -16.11
N LYS A 147 -19.62 6.18 -15.89
CA LYS A 147 -19.55 7.54 -16.45
C LYS A 147 -18.40 8.30 -15.80
N PHE A 148 -17.23 8.22 -16.42
CA PHE A 148 -16.03 8.90 -15.93
C PHE A 148 -16.18 10.41 -16.15
N GLN A 149 -16.64 11.10 -15.12
CA GLN A 149 -16.79 12.55 -15.11
C GLN A 149 -15.41 13.19 -15.32
N ALA A 150 -15.33 14.29 -16.09
CA ALA A 150 -14.06 14.92 -16.45
C ALA A 150 -13.17 15.25 -15.23
N GLU A 151 -13.79 15.54 -14.08
CA GLU A 151 -13.11 15.80 -12.79
C GLU A 151 -12.34 14.58 -12.28
N LYS A 152 -12.89 13.36 -12.38
CA LYS A 152 -12.20 12.10 -12.03
C LYS A 152 -11.01 11.85 -12.96
N GLY A 153 -11.16 12.15 -14.25
CA GLY A 153 -10.07 12.06 -15.25
C GLY A 153 -8.92 13.02 -15.02
N VAL A 154 -9.22 14.26 -14.62
CA VAL A 154 -8.20 15.26 -14.27
C VAL A 154 -7.47 14.85 -12.99
N ALA A 155 -8.19 14.35 -11.97
CA ALA A 155 -7.59 13.84 -10.74
C ALA A 155 -6.63 12.66 -11.00
N LEU A 156 -7.04 11.71 -11.85
CA LEU A 156 -6.21 10.59 -12.28
C LEU A 156 -4.95 11.07 -13.04
N SER A 157 -5.11 12.06 -13.92
CA SER A 157 -3.99 12.60 -14.70
C SER A 157 -2.99 13.32 -13.80
N LEU A 158 -3.48 14.08 -12.81
CA LEU A 158 -2.65 14.77 -11.81
C LEU A 158 -1.93 13.80 -10.88
N SER A 159 -2.59 12.71 -10.45
CA SER A 159 -1.94 11.69 -9.62
C SER A 159 -0.84 10.97 -10.41
N LEU A 160 -1.08 10.64 -11.68
CA LEU A 160 -0.09 10.03 -12.57
C LEU A 160 1.10 10.98 -12.84
N TRP A 161 0.83 12.27 -13.04
CA TRP A 161 1.86 13.29 -13.19
C TRP A 161 2.70 13.48 -11.91
N GLY A 162 2.06 13.54 -10.75
CA GLY A 162 2.73 13.60 -9.45
C GLY A 162 3.62 12.40 -9.20
N PHE A 163 3.12 11.20 -9.53
CA PHE A 163 3.88 9.96 -9.45
C PHE A 163 5.11 9.98 -10.38
N ALA A 164 4.93 10.34 -11.65
CA ALA A 164 6.03 10.47 -12.61
C ALA A 164 7.09 11.51 -12.18
N SER A 165 6.65 12.63 -11.59
CA SER A 165 7.54 13.69 -11.10
C SER A 165 8.39 13.23 -9.91
N TYR A 166 7.79 12.53 -8.94
CA TYR A 166 8.50 11.96 -7.80
C TYR A 166 9.57 10.97 -8.27
N PHE A 167 9.22 10.08 -9.20
CA PHE A 167 10.15 9.09 -9.77
C PHE A 167 11.32 9.72 -10.50
N TYR A 168 11.04 10.75 -11.29
CA TYR A 168 12.08 11.48 -11.99
C TYR A 168 13.04 12.15 -11.00
N GLY A 169 12.53 12.70 -9.91
CA GLY A 169 13.31 13.25 -8.80
C GLY A 169 14.20 12.20 -8.14
N GLU A 170 13.63 11.06 -7.75
CA GLU A 170 14.34 10.00 -7.04
C GLU A 170 15.40 9.32 -7.91
N MET A 171 15.12 9.09 -9.20
CA MET A 171 16.10 8.57 -10.15
C MET A 171 17.28 9.54 -10.36
N LYS A 172 17.02 10.85 -10.35
CA LYS A 172 18.04 11.89 -10.49
C LYS A 172 18.91 12.00 -9.24
N GLU A 173 18.31 11.90 -8.05
CA GLU A 173 19.05 11.84 -6.78
C GLU A 173 19.88 10.56 -6.65
N ASN A 174 19.33 9.40 -7.02
CA ASN A 174 20.05 8.13 -7.01
C ASN A 174 21.22 8.12 -8.00
N LYS A 175 21.06 8.74 -9.18
CA LYS A 175 22.19 8.96 -10.11
C LYS A 175 23.25 9.88 -9.52
N LYS A 176 22.87 10.98 -8.85
CA LYS A 176 23.83 11.87 -8.18
C LYS A 176 24.58 11.18 -7.04
N LYS A 177 23.90 10.38 -6.21
CA LYS A 177 24.54 9.61 -5.12
C LYS A 177 25.50 8.54 -5.66
N LYS A 178 25.16 7.84 -6.75
CA LYS A 178 26.08 6.92 -7.43
C LYS A 178 27.29 7.61 -8.06
N LEU A 179 27.13 8.85 -8.56
CA LEU A 179 28.22 9.63 -9.13
C LEU A 179 29.12 10.28 -8.07
N ALA A 180 28.58 10.54 -6.87
CA ALA A 180 29.27 11.17 -5.74
C ALA A 180 29.96 10.17 -4.79
N ALA A 181 29.83 8.86 -5.01
CA ALA A 181 30.62 7.84 -4.34
C ALA A 181 31.78 7.39 -5.28
N PRO A 182 32.93 8.10 -5.27
CA PRO A 182 34.10 7.60 -5.98
C PRO A 182 34.62 6.33 -5.30
N GLN A 183 35.04 5.38 -6.13
CA GLN A 183 35.78 4.18 -5.74
C GLN A 183 36.98 4.54 -4.86
N THR A 184 36.88 4.32 -3.54
CA THR A 184 38.04 4.36 -2.63
C THR A 184 38.07 3.11 -1.76
N LEU A 185 38.29 1.96 -2.40
CA LEU A 185 38.99 0.83 -1.78
C LEU A 185 39.95 0.23 -2.81
N MET A 186 41.09 0.91 -3.00
CA MET A 186 42.35 0.20 -3.27
C MET A 186 43.23 0.44 -2.04
N PRO A 187 43.59 -0.59 -1.26
CA PRO A 187 44.61 -0.42 -0.23
C PRO A 187 45.96 -0.13 -0.90
N PRO A 188 46.81 0.73 -0.31
CA PRO A 188 48.15 0.94 -0.83
C PRO A 188 48.97 -0.34 -0.61
N SER A 189 49.36 -1.01 -1.70
CA SER A 189 50.42 -2.03 -1.67
C SER A 189 51.77 -1.32 -1.54
N ASN A 190 52.16 -1.00 -0.30
CA ASN A 190 53.51 -0.56 0.02
C ASN A 190 54.47 -1.77 -0.09
N ASN A 191 55.07 -1.94 -1.26
CA ASN A 191 56.32 -2.70 -1.41
C ASN A 191 57.50 -1.74 -1.21
N PRO A 192 58.35 -1.91 -0.19
CA PRO A 192 59.69 -1.34 -0.24
C PRO A 192 60.59 -2.27 -1.06
N VAL A 193 60.93 -1.82 -2.27
CA VAL A 193 62.08 -2.35 -3.00
C VAL A 193 63.36 -1.76 -2.37
N GLY A 194 64.08 -2.62 -1.66
CA GLY A 194 65.51 -2.88 -1.86
C GLY A 194 66.54 -1.94 -1.23
N ASN A 195 67.45 -2.51 -0.42
CA ASN A 195 68.90 -2.23 -0.40
C ASN A 195 69.65 -2.90 0.78
N ALA A 196 70.32 -4.03 0.50
CA ALA A 196 71.72 -4.39 0.84
C ALA A 196 71.97 -5.86 0.54
#